data_AF-A0A945X9H5-F1
#
_entry.id   AF-A0A945X9H5-F1
#
_cell.length_a   1.000
_cell.length_b   1.000
_cell.length_c   1.000
_cell.angle_alpha   90.00
_cell.angle_beta   90.00
_cell.angle_gamma   90.00
#
_symmetry.space_group_name_H-M   'P 1'
#
loop_
_entity.id
_entity.type
_entity.pdbx_description
1 polymer ?
#
loop_
_entity_poly.entity_id
_entity_poly.type
_entity_poly.pdbx_seq_one_letter_code
_entity_poly.pdbx_strand_id
1 'polypeptide(L)'
;MADAQSHDQERVALRRSPKLSAFVLVSIVVGFFATLILTGLYPADPSVGFTTLFAYFALYGIAGTVGVGIVLWLLVDMRSRRRAREVTMQRDAAEPS
;
A
#
# COMPACT_ATOMS: atom_id res chain seq x y z
N MET A 1 -33.03 -38.70 -8.43
CA MET A 1 -32.63 -37.65 -9.39
C MET A 1 -31.89 -36.60 -8.59
N ALA A 2 -30.56 -36.62 -8.68
CA ALA A 2 -29.67 -35.67 -8.04
C ALA A 2 -29.20 -34.63 -9.07
N ASP A 3 -28.90 -33.44 -8.56
CA ASP A 3 -28.19 -32.32 -9.18
C ASP A 3 -28.85 -31.53 -10.32
N ALA A 4 -29.34 -30.35 -9.93
CA ALA A 4 -29.09 -29.12 -10.67
C ALA A 4 -29.06 -27.93 -9.67
N GLN A 5 -28.18 -27.99 -8.66
CA GLN A 5 -27.73 -26.77 -8.01
C GLN A 5 -26.73 -26.10 -8.96
N SER A 6 -27.24 -25.34 -9.92
CA SER A 6 -26.42 -24.34 -10.59
C SER A 6 -26.05 -23.31 -9.53
N HIS A 7 -24.91 -23.54 -8.86
CA HIS A 7 -24.22 -22.49 -8.15
C HIS A 7 -24.06 -21.33 -9.12
N ASP A 8 -24.88 -20.31 -8.91
CA ASP A 8 -24.70 -19.01 -9.52
C ASP A 8 -23.32 -18.55 -9.07
N GLN A 9 -22.33 -18.78 -9.95
CA GLN A 9 -20.98 -18.30 -9.75
C GLN A 9 -21.06 -16.80 -9.89
N GLU A 10 -21.40 -16.14 -8.79
CA GLU A 10 -21.30 -14.72 -8.60
C GLU A 10 -19.83 -14.37 -8.84
N ARG A 11 -19.51 -14.03 -10.09
CA ARG A 11 -18.23 -13.46 -10.49
C ARG A 11 -18.19 -12.06 -9.89
N VAL A 12 -18.00 -11.99 -8.59
CA VAL A 12 -17.61 -10.78 -7.90
C VAL A 12 -16.25 -10.45 -8.47
N ALA A 13 -16.23 -9.55 -9.44
CA ALA A 13 -15.03 -8.87 -9.85
C ALA A 13 -14.54 -8.12 -8.61
N LEU A 14 -13.70 -8.78 -7.80
CA LEU A 14 -12.73 -8.08 -6.99
C LEU A 14 -11.88 -7.32 -8.01
N ARG A 15 -12.35 -6.11 -8.36
CA ARG A 15 -11.50 -5.05 -8.86
C ARG A 15 -10.38 -5.00 -7.85
N ARG A 16 -9.25 -5.65 -8.16
CA ARG A 16 -8.02 -5.54 -7.37
C ARG A 16 -7.54 -4.11 -7.54
N SER A 17 -8.23 -3.17 -6.90
CA SER A 17 -7.70 -1.84 -6.68
C SER A 17 -6.34 -2.05 -6.02
N PRO A 18 -5.27 -1.39 -6.52
CA PRO A 18 -3.99 -1.38 -5.85
C PRO A 18 -4.23 -1.09 -4.37
N LYS A 19 -3.92 -2.06 -3.50
CA LYS A 19 -4.34 -1.98 -2.09
C LYS A 19 -3.56 -0.88 -1.40
N LEU A 20 -4.18 0.28 -1.18
CA LEU A 20 -3.62 1.38 -0.39
C LEU A 20 -3.13 0.87 0.97
N SER A 21 -3.86 -0.07 1.57
CA SER A 21 -3.49 -0.70 2.84
C SER A 21 -2.12 -1.37 2.82
N ALA A 22 -1.70 -1.97 1.69
CA ALA A 22 -0.38 -2.59 1.58
C ALA A 22 0.73 -1.51 1.58
N PHE A 23 0.53 -0.40 0.87
CA PHE A 23 1.49 0.71 0.86
C PHE A 23 1.61 1.39 2.21
N VAL A 24 0.48 1.64 2.88
CA VAL A 24 0.47 2.20 4.24
C VAL A 24 1.21 1.27 5.20
N LEU A 25 0.90 -0.04 5.19
CA LEU A 25 1.54 -1.01 6.07
C LEU A 25 3.06 -1.06 5.87
N VAL A 26 3.53 -1.17 4.62
CA VAL A 26 4.97 -1.16 4.31
C VAL A 26 5.61 0.14 4.76
N SER A 27 4.94 1.28 4.55
CA SER A 27 5.48 2.59 4.93
C SER A 27 5.59 2.78 6.45
N ILE A 28 4.64 2.24 7.22
CA ILE A 28 4.71 2.21 8.69
C ILE A 28 5.91 1.40 9.13
N VAL A 29 6.07 0.19 8.58
CA VAL A 29 7.19 -0.71 8.91
C VAL A 29 8.53 -0.03 8.59
N VAL A 30 8.66 0.55 7.39
CA VAL A 30 9.86 1.27 6.97
C VAL A 30 10.13 2.47 7.88
N GLY A 31 9.12 3.29 8.19
CA GLY A 31 9.27 4.46 9.06
C GLY A 31 9.68 4.07 10.48
N PHE A 32 9.10 3.00 11.03
CA PHE A 32 9.44 2.48 12.33
C PHE A 32 10.91 2.06 12.39
N PHE A 33 11.35 1.20 11.46
CA PHE A 33 12.73 0.71 11.44
C PHE A 33 13.73 1.82 11.13
N ALA A 34 13.42 2.71 10.18
CA ALA A 34 14.27 3.86 9.88
C ALA A 34 14.47 4.73 11.13
N THR A 35 13.38 5.04 11.85
CA THR A 35 13.45 5.84 13.08
C THR A 35 14.21 5.11 14.19
N LEU A 36 13.97 3.81 14.36
CA LEU A 36 14.64 3.00 15.38
C LEU A 36 16.15 2.98 15.15
N ILE A 37 16.58 2.75 13.90
CA ILE A 37 17.99 2.77 13.50
C ILE A 37 18.57 4.15 13.74
N LEU A 38 17.90 5.20 13.26
CA LEU A 38 18.39 6.58 13.41
C LEU A 38 18.54 6.95 14.88
N THR A 39 17.57 6.62 15.72
CA THR A 39 17.62 6.90 17.16
C THR A 39 18.71 6.08 17.85
N GLY A 40 18.90 4.81 17.46
CA GLY A 40 19.94 3.94 18.02
C GLY A 40 21.36 4.30 17.61
N LEU A 41 21.54 5.05 16.53
CA LEU A 41 22.85 5.54 16.08
C LEU A 41 23.37 6.74 16.89
N TYR A 42 22.47 7.48 17.57
CA TYR A 42 22.85 8.64 18.38
C TYR A 42 22.70 8.34 19.88
N PRO A 43 23.59 8.90 20.72
CA PRO A 43 23.45 8.76 22.17
C PRO A 43 22.15 9.42 22.63
N ALA A 44 21.35 8.67 23.40
CA ALA A 44 20.14 9.21 24.00
C ALA A 44 20.49 10.14 25.17
N ASP A 45 19.84 11.29 25.24
CA ASP A 45 19.96 12.20 26.38
C ASP A 45 19.46 11.49 27.65
N PRO A 46 20.28 11.40 28.72
CA PRO A 46 19.89 10.77 29.99
C PRO A 46 18.65 11.40 30.64
N SER A 47 18.39 12.69 30.40
CA SER A 47 17.24 13.41 30.97
C SER A 47 15.91 13.05 30.32
N VAL A 48 15.93 12.61 29.05
CA VAL A 48 14.73 12.29 28.25
C VAL A 48 14.53 10.77 28.14
N GLY A 49 15.64 10.03 28.06
CA GLY A 49 15.66 8.58 27.86
C GLY A 49 15.40 8.18 26.40
N PHE A 50 15.95 7.02 26.02
CA PHE A 50 15.87 6.50 24.66
C PHE A 50 14.42 6.32 24.18
N THR A 51 13.55 5.73 25.02
CA THR A 51 12.17 5.40 24.65
C THR A 51 11.36 6.65 24.29
N THR A 52 11.50 7.72 25.06
CA THR A 52 10.80 8.99 24.81
C THR A 52 11.29 9.64 23.52
N LEU A 53 12.61 9.68 23.32
CA LEU A 53 13.23 10.23 22.13
C LEU A 53 12.81 9.45 20.87
N PHE A 54 12.87 8.12 20.96
CA PHE A 54 12.41 7.22 19.90
C PHE A 54 10.94 7.43 19.59
N ALA A 55 10.06 7.47 20.59
CA ALA A 55 8.62 7.65 20.38
C ALA A 55 8.32 9.00 19.70
N TYR A 56 8.98 10.07 20.13
CA TYR A 56 8.84 11.40 19.53
C TYR A 56 9.26 11.39 18.06
N PHE A 57 10.45 10.85 17.74
CA PHE A 57 10.88 10.76 16.35
C PHE A 57 10.03 9.79 15.53
N ALA A 58 9.58 8.68 16.10
CA ALA A 58 8.77 7.68 15.41
C ALA A 58 7.43 8.27 14.97
N LEU A 59 6.85 9.19 15.76
CA LEU A 59 5.63 9.91 15.38
C LEU A 59 5.80 10.61 14.02
N TYR A 60 6.88 11.38 13.86
CA TYR A 60 7.15 12.11 12.61
C TYR A 60 7.73 11.22 11.52
N GLY A 61 8.61 10.27 11.87
CA GLY A 61 9.25 9.36 10.94
C GLY A 61 8.24 8.44 10.26
N ILE A 62 7.33 7.85 11.02
CA ILE A 62 6.25 7.00 10.49
C ILE A 62 5.24 7.85 9.71
N ALA A 63 4.80 8.99 10.24
CA ALA A 63 3.86 9.85 9.52
C ALA A 63 4.45 10.33 8.18
N GLY A 64 5.73 10.71 8.18
CA GLY A 64 6.46 11.12 6.98
C GLY A 64 6.58 10.01 5.94
N THR A 65 7.00 8.80 6.34
CA THR A 65 7.10 7.68 5.39
C THR A 65 5.74 7.25 4.87
N VAL A 66 4.69 7.27 5.69
CA VAL A 66 3.31 7.01 5.24
C VAL A 66 2.88 8.04 4.21
N GLY A 67 3.14 9.33 4.43
CA GLY A 67 2.87 10.38 3.45
C GLY A 67 3.55 10.10 2.11
N VAL A 68 4.84 9.78 2.12
CA VAL A 68 5.60 9.40 0.92
C VAL A 68 5.02 8.13 0.28
N GLY A 69 4.67 7.12 1.07
CA GLY A 69 4.08 5.88 0.61
C GLY A 69 2.74 6.06 -0.09
N ILE A 70 1.90 6.97 0.41
CA ILE A 70 0.62 7.33 -0.23
C ILE A 70 0.88 8.03 -1.56
N VAL A 71 1.84 8.97 -1.62
CA VAL A 71 2.22 9.63 -2.87
C VAL A 71 2.72 8.60 -3.89
N LEU A 72 3.59 7.68 -3.50
CA LEU A 72 4.06 6.59 -4.35
C LEU A 72 2.90 5.68 -4.83
N TRP A 73 1.97 5.36 -3.93
CA TRP A 73 0.77 4.60 -4.29
C TRP A 73 -0.08 5.32 -5.33
N LEU A 74 -0.31 6.63 -5.17
CA LEU A 74 -1.07 7.44 -6.14
C LEU A 74 -0.40 7.42 -7.51
N LEU A 75 0.94 7.57 -7.57
CA LEU A 75 1.69 7.50 -8.83
C LEU A 75 1.53 6.13 -9.51
N VAL A 76 1.56 5.04 -8.74
CA VAL A 76 1.35 3.68 -9.25
C VAL A 76 -0.11 3.46 -9.69
N ASP A 77 -1.09 3.94 -8.92
CA ASP A 77 -2.51 3.85 -9.25
C ASP A 77 -2.83 4.59 -10.55
N MET A 78 -2.27 5.79 -10.74
CA MET A 78 -2.40 6.56 -11.98
C MET A 78 -1.87 5.80 -13.19
N ARG A 79 -0.71 5.14 -13.07
CA ARG A 79 -0.14 4.33 -14.16
C ARG A 79 -0.98 3.08 -14.43
N SER A 80 -1.47 2.43 -13.38
CA SER A 80 -2.31 1.23 -13.46
C SER A 80 -3.62 1.50 -14.22
N ARG A 81 -4.32 2.59 -13.89
CA ARG A 81 -5.57 2.98 -14.58
C ARG A 81 -5.35 3.26 -16.07
N ARG A 82 -4.25 3.90 -16.43
CA ARG A 82 -3.91 4.17 -17.85
C ARG A 82 -3.67 2.87 -18.62
N ARG A 83 -2.87 1.96 -18.06
CA ARG A 83 -2.54 0.68 -18.71
C ARG A 83 -3.73 -0.26 -18.79
N ALA A 84 -4.59 -0.30 -17.77
CA ALA A 84 -5.82 -1.08 -17.79
C ALA A 84 -6.78 -0.61 -18.90
N ARG A 85 -6.85 0.71 -19.16
CA ARG A 85 -7.66 1.28 -20.24
C ARG A 85 -7.16 0.87 -21.63
N GLU A 86 -5.84 0.79 -21.82
CA GLU A 86 -5.24 0.30 -23.08
C GLU A 86 -5.59 -1.17 -23.35
N VAL A 87 -5.55 -2.03 -22.31
CA VAL A 87 -5.85 -3.46 -22.46
C VAL A 87 -7.33 -3.73 -22.77
N THR A 88 -8.27 -2.97 -22.18
CA THR A 88 -9.69 -3.07 -22.53
C THR A 88 -9.95 -2.67 -23.98
N MET A 89 -9.34 -1.59 -24.46
CA MET A 89 -9.53 -1.10 -25.82
C MET A 89 -9.01 -2.09 -26.88
N GLN A 90 -7.96 -2.85 -26.58
CA GLN A 90 -7.42 -3.87 -27.48
C GLN A 90 -8.32 -5.11 -27.60
N ARG A 91 -9.15 -5.40 -26.59
CA ARG A 91 -10.15 -6.49 -26.65
C ARG A 91 -11.39 -6.10 -27.45
N ASP A 92 -11.91 -4.88 -27.27
CA ASP A 92 -13.09 -4.40 -28.02
C ASP A 92 -12.78 -4.27 -29.52
N ALA A 93 -11.53 -3.99 -29.90
CA ALA A 93 -11.11 -3.96 -31.29
C ALA A 93 -10.87 -5.35 -31.91
N ALA A 94 -10.81 -6.41 -31.09
CA ALA A 94 -10.46 -7.77 -31.51
C ALA A 94 -11.68 -8.71 -31.61
N GLU A 95 -12.90 -8.18 -31.65
CA GLU A 95 -14.10 -8.94 -32.01
C GLU A 95 -14.53 -8.62 -33.46
N PRO A 96 -13.85 -9.16 -34.49
CA PRO A 96 -14.41 -9.22 -35.83
C PRO A 96 -15.30 -10.47 -35.97
N SER A 97 -16.51 -10.20 -36.46
CA SER A 97 -17.54 -11.08 -37.04
C SER A 97 -17.15 -12.49 -37.47
#